data_AF-A0A8D1K6I7-F1
#
_entry.id   AF-A0A8D1K6I7-F1
#
_cell.length_a   1.000
_cell.length_b   1.000
_cell.length_c   1.000
_cell.angle_alpha   90.00
_cell.angle_beta   90.00
_cell.angle_gamma   90.00
#
_symmetry.space_group_name_H-M   'P 1'
#
loop_
_entity.id
_entity.type
_entity.pdbx_description
1 polymer ?
#
loop_
_entity_poly.entity_id
_entity_poly.type
_entity_poly.pdbx_seq_one_letter_code
_entity_poly.pdbx_strand_id
1 'polypeptide(L)'
;MTQYQGLLCENLQVRLDVVRILNPATFLPDEVGPPDHNCLEVLVEVFSSRPDLTDKTLQIPDLVLHTDGSSFIENGKGMAGYAVVSDSEVLEVDVLPQGWSVQRAELWAFIRALELS
;
A
#
# COMPACT_ATOMS: atom_id res chain seq x y z
N MET A 1 25.12 -15.25 6.34
CA MET A 1 24.67 -15.07 7.74
C MET A 1 24.71 -13.61 8.06
N THR A 2 23.59 -13.04 8.51
CA THR A 2 23.53 -11.63 8.92
C THR A 2 24.18 -11.47 10.31
N GLN A 3 24.75 -10.29 10.58
CA GLN A 3 25.40 -9.98 11.87
C GLN A 3 24.50 -10.28 13.08
N TYR A 4 23.19 -10.05 12.94
CA TYR A 4 22.20 -10.30 13.99
C TYR A 4 21.97 -11.79 14.27
N GLN A 5 22.10 -12.67 13.28
CA GLN A 5 21.87 -14.10 13.47
C GLN A 5 22.95 -14.71 14.38
N GLY A 6 24.21 -14.34 14.18
CA GLY A 6 25.31 -14.77 15.04
C GLY A 6 25.18 -14.25 16.48
N LEU A 7 24.73 -13.00 16.64
CA LEU A 7 24.60 -12.34 17.93
C LEU A 7 23.37 -12.78 18.75
N LEU A 8 22.24 -13.04 18.09
CA LEU A 8 20.96 -13.29 18.76
C LEU A 8 20.54 -14.76 18.75
N CYS A 9 20.80 -15.49 17.66
CA CYS A 9 20.32 -16.87 17.50
C CYS A 9 21.39 -17.91 17.84
N GLU A 10 22.65 -17.61 17.53
CA GLU A 10 23.77 -18.56 17.69
C GLU A 10 24.58 -18.32 18.98
N ASN A 11 24.26 -17.26 19.72
CA ASN A 11 24.90 -16.93 20.99
C ASN A 11 24.24 -17.69 22.15
N LEU A 12 24.98 -18.63 22.74
CA LEU A 12 24.53 -19.45 23.88
C LEU A 12 24.24 -18.65 25.17
N GLN A 13 24.67 -17.38 25.24
CA GLN A 13 24.39 -16.49 26.37
C GLN A 13 23.08 -15.70 26.19
N VAL A 14 22.46 -15.77 25.01
CA VAL A 14 21.22 -15.07 24.69
C VAL A 14 20.10 -16.09 24.57
N ARG A 15 18.99 -15.82 25.26
CA ARG A 15 17.76 -16.59 25.13
C ARG A 15 16.66 -15.66 24.63
N LEU A 16 16.05 -16.03 23.51
CA LEU A 16 14.88 -15.34 22.99
C LEU A 16 13.64 -16.04 23.52
N ASP A 17 12.81 -15.30 24.24
CA ASP A 17 11.47 -15.74 24.65
C ASP A 17 10.44 -14.85 23.95
N VAL A 18 9.33 -15.43 23.53
CA VAL A 18 8.27 -14.70 22.81
C VAL A 18 7.39 -13.97 23.83
N VAL A 19 7.50 -12.65 23.89
CA VAL A 19 6.58 -11.80 24.64
C VAL A 19 5.57 -11.20 23.66
N ARG A 20 4.27 -11.49 23.86
CA ARG A 20 3.21 -11.15 22.89
C ARG A 20 2.51 -9.83 23.19
N ILE A 21 2.51 -9.39 24.45
CA ILE A 21 1.91 -8.14 24.90
C ILE A 21 2.84 -7.53 25.96
N LEU A 22 3.16 -6.25 25.79
CA LEU A 22 3.86 -5.44 26.77
C LEU A 22 2.92 -4.34 27.24
N ASN A 23 2.87 -4.11 28.54
CA ASN A 23 2.22 -2.92 29.06
C ASN A 23 2.99 -1.67 28.58
N PRO A 24 2.37 -0.71 27.86
CA PRO A 24 3.09 0.45 27.31
C PRO A 24 3.71 1.38 28.36
N ALA A 25 3.20 1.38 29.59
CA ALA A 25 3.71 2.21 30.67
C ALA A 25 4.87 1.56 31.43
N THR A 26 4.82 0.24 31.66
CA THR A 26 5.83 -0.47 32.47
C THR A 26 6.85 -1.24 31.63
N PHE A 27 6.55 -1.49 30.35
CA PHE A 27 7.32 -2.38 29.45
C PHE A 27 7.51 -3.79 30.01
N LEU A 28 6.61 -4.23 30.89
CA LEU A 28 6.59 -5.59 31.42
C LEU A 28 5.60 -6.46 30.63
N PRO A 29 5.81 -7.79 30.58
CA PRO A 29 4.85 -8.72 29.99
C PRO A 29 3.47 -8.55 30.63
N ASP A 30 2.43 -8.48 29.81
CA ASP A 30 1.03 -8.47 30.26
C ASP A 30 0.45 -9.89 30.14
N GLU A 31 -0.28 -10.35 31.16
CA GLU A 31 -0.73 -11.75 31.32
C GLU A 31 -2.14 -12.00 30.71
N VAL A 32 -2.73 -11.01 30.03
CA VAL A 32 -4.14 -11.07 29.65
C VAL A 32 -4.34 -11.87 28.34
N GLY A 33 -4.67 -13.15 28.52
CA GLY A 33 -5.50 -13.94 27.60
C GLY A 33 -4.80 -14.66 26.45
N PRO A 34 -5.51 -15.60 25.79
CA PRO A 34 -5.01 -16.25 24.58
C PRO A 34 -4.78 -15.21 23.47
N PRO A 35 -3.82 -15.44 22.57
CA PRO A 35 -3.50 -14.48 21.51
C PRO A 35 -4.74 -14.19 20.68
N ASP A 36 -5.11 -12.90 20.60
CA ASP A 36 -6.07 -12.41 19.62
C ASP A 36 -5.39 -12.46 18.25
N HIS A 37 -5.45 -13.63 17.61
CA HIS A 37 -4.86 -13.85 16.31
C HIS A 37 -5.92 -13.52 15.28
N ASN A 38 -5.92 -12.27 14.84
CA ASN A 38 -6.72 -11.89 13.70
C ASN A 38 -6.04 -12.41 12.43
N CYS A 39 -6.56 -13.49 11.85
CA CYS A 39 -6.04 -14.06 10.61
C CYS A 39 -5.94 -13.02 9.47
N LEU A 40 -6.75 -11.95 9.51
CA LEU A 40 -6.67 -10.86 8.54
C LEU A 40 -5.41 -10.02 8.73
N GLU A 41 -4.96 -9.78 9.97
CA GLU A 41 -3.73 -9.04 10.24
C GLU A 41 -2.50 -9.78 9.73
N VAL A 42 -2.45 -11.11 9.89
CA VAL A 42 -1.37 -11.93 9.34
C VAL A 42 -1.40 -11.93 7.82
N LEU A 43 -2.59 -12.01 7.20
CA LEU A 43 -2.70 -11.91 5.75
C LEU A 43 -2.23 -10.54 5.24
N VAL A 44 -2.55 -9.45 5.94
CA VAL A 44 -2.06 -8.11 5.62
C VAL A 44 -0.54 -8.04 5.81
N GLU A 45 0.01 -8.55 6.91
CA GLU A 45 1.46 -8.52 7.18
C GLU A 45 2.25 -9.32 6.13
N VAL A 46 1.75 -10.49 5.73
CA VAL A 46 2.45 -11.40 4.82
C VAL A 46 2.26 -11.03 3.35
N PHE A 47 1.07 -10.57 2.97
CA PHE A 47 0.71 -10.38 1.55
C PHE A 47 0.49 -8.91 1.15
N SER A 48 0.41 -7.96 2.10
CA SER A 48 0.33 -6.55 1.72
C SER A 48 1.68 -6.05 1.24
N SER A 49 1.69 -5.49 0.03
CA SER A 49 2.85 -4.75 -0.47
C SER A 49 3.07 -3.41 0.26
N ARG A 50 2.02 -2.90 0.93
CA ARG A 50 2.04 -1.63 1.69
C ARG A 50 1.05 -1.72 2.87
N PRO A 51 1.47 -2.18 4.06
CA PRO A 51 0.60 -2.42 5.21
C PRO A 51 -0.12 -1.17 5.75
N ASP A 52 0.43 0.01 5.50
CA ASP A 52 -0.09 1.32 5.90
C ASP A 52 -1.12 1.91 4.93
N LEU A 53 -1.35 1.29 3.77
CA LEU A 53 -2.37 1.72 2.82
C LEU A 53 -3.77 1.37 3.32
N THR A 54 -4.66 2.36 3.40
CA THR A 54 -6.05 2.18 3.85
C THR A 54 -7.03 2.81 2.87
N ASP A 55 -8.30 2.40 2.94
CA ASP A 55 -9.42 2.97 2.19
C ASP A 55 -10.01 4.24 2.85
N LYS A 56 -9.41 4.69 3.96
CA LYS A 56 -9.83 5.89 4.68
C LYS A 56 -9.10 7.12 4.16
N THR A 57 -9.83 8.21 4.01
CA THR A 57 -9.23 9.50 3.70
C THR A 57 -8.35 9.98 4.85
N LEU A 58 -7.24 10.64 4.49
CA LEU A 58 -6.38 11.31 5.47
C LEU A 58 -7.11 12.54 6.02
N GLN A 59 -6.91 12.84 7.31
CA GLN A 59 -7.49 14.04 7.93
C GLN A 59 -6.89 15.33 7.38
N ILE A 60 -5.61 15.29 7.03
CA ILE A 60 -4.84 16.43 6.50
C ILE A 60 -3.97 15.89 5.36
N PRO A 61 -4.52 15.74 4.14
CA PRO A 61 -3.74 15.33 2.99
C PRO A 61 -2.90 16.48 2.46
N ASP A 62 -1.66 16.22 2.05
CA ASP A 62 -0.83 17.19 1.32
C ASP A 62 -1.40 17.45 -0.09
N LEU A 63 -1.97 16.41 -0.71
CA LEU A 63 -2.55 16.45 -2.04
C LEU A 63 -3.79 15.57 -2.14
N VAL A 64 -4.82 16.09 -2.81
CA VAL A 64 -6.04 15.33 -3.17
C VAL A 64 -6.08 15.21 -4.68
N LEU A 65 -5.90 13.99 -5.17
CA LEU A 65 -5.92 13.67 -6.60
C LEU A 65 -7.12 12.81 -6.96
N HIS A 66 -7.65 13.07 -8.14
CA HIS A 66 -8.65 12.25 -8.81
C HIS A 66 -8.03 11.72 -10.10
N THR A 67 -8.31 10.46 -10.40
CA THR A 67 -7.78 9.78 -11.58
C THR A 67 -8.91 9.21 -12.40
N ASP A 68 -8.79 9.28 -13.71
CA ASP A 68 -9.73 8.63 -14.62
C ASP A 68 -8.96 8.09 -15.83
N GLY A 69 -9.34 6.89 -16.26
CA GLY A 69 -8.85 6.24 -17.47
C GLY A 69 -9.99 5.92 -18.41
N SER A 70 -9.93 6.44 -19.64
CA SER A 70 -10.96 6.21 -20.65
C SER A 70 -10.48 5.28 -21.77
N SER A 71 -11.40 4.52 -22.36
CA SER A 71 -11.15 3.73 -23.56
C SER A 71 -12.43 3.57 -24.39
N PHE A 72 -12.33 3.76 -25.70
CA PHE A 72 -13.44 3.62 -26.64
C PHE A 72 -12.95 3.23 -28.04
N ILE A 73 -13.88 2.81 -28.90
CA ILE A 73 -13.57 2.49 -30.30
C ILE A 73 -13.97 3.67 -31.19
N GLU A 74 -13.03 4.16 -31.99
CA GLU A 74 -13.27 5.17 -33.02
C GLU A 74 -12.71 4.69 -34.36
N ASN A 75 -13.54 4.69 -35.40
CA ASN A 75 -13.14 4.24 -36.75
C ASN A 75 -12.48 2.84 -36.77
N GLY A 76 -12.96 1.94 -35.91
CA GLY A 76 -12.41 0.58 -35.76
C GLY A 76 -11.08 0.48 -35.01
N LYS A 77 -10.59 1.58 -34.44
CA LYS A 77 -9.37 1.63 -33.62
C LYS A 77 -9.73 1.87 -32.16
N GLY A 78 -9.08 1.12 -31.26
CA GLY A 78 -9.22 1.35 -29.83
C GLY A 78 -8.40 2.57 -29.41
N MET A 79 -9.08 3.62 -28.98
CA MET A 79 -8.51 4.83 -28.41
C MET A 79 -8.56 4.72 -26.89
N ALA A 80 -7.53 5.22 -26.21
CA ALA A 80 -7.50 5.27 -24.76
C ALA A 80 -6.72 6.51 -24.31
N GLY A 81 -7.01 6.96 -23.09
CA GLY A 81 -6.33 8.09 -22.47
C GLY A 81 -6.53 8.08 -20.96
N TYR A 82 -5.80 8.92 -20.26
CA TYR A 82 -5.93 9.07 -18.81
C TYR A 82 -5.80 10.53 -18.41
N ALA A 83 -6.31 10.85 -17.23
CA ALA A 83 -6.12 12.13 -16.58
C ALA A 83 -5.84 11.95 -15.08
N VAL A 84 -5.01 12.84 -14.55
CA VAL A 84 -4.78 13.06 -13.12
C VAL A 84 -5.05 14.52 -12.84
N VAL A 85 -5.99 14.79 -11.94
CA VAL A 85 -6.47 16.15 -11.65
C VAL A 85 -6.55 16.36 -10.14
N SER A 86 -6.43 17.61 -9.70
CA SER A 86 -6.87 18.03 -8.38
C SER A 86 -8.24 18.70 -8.48
N ASP A 87 -8.75 19.20 -7.36
CA ASP A 87 -9.98 20.01 -7.35
C ASP A 87 -9.87 21.32 -8.16
N SER A 88 -8.64 21.75 -8.48
CA SER A 88 -8.39 23.08 -9.08
C SER A 88 -7.60 23.06 -10.39
N GLU A 89 -6.87 21.99 -10.70
CA GLU A 89 -6.00 21.94 -11.88
C GLU A 89 -5.90 20.54 -12.49
N VAL A 90 -5.52 20.50 -13.77
CA VAL A 90 -5.12 19.27 -14.45
C VAL A 90 -3.62 19.11 -14.28
N LEU A 91 -3.19 18.07 -13.55
CA LEU A 91 -1.77 17.81 -13.32
C LEU A 91 -1.16 17.09 -14.52
N GLU A 92 -1.87 16.09 -15.05
CA GLU A 92 -1.42 15.34 -16.22
C GLU A 92 -2.61 14.78 -16.99
N VAL A 93 -2.51 14.80 -18.32
CA VAL A 93 -3.46 14.14 -19.22
C VAL A 93 -2.70 13.73 -20.47
N ASP A 94 -2.89 12.49 -20.93
CA ASP A 94 -2.26 12.04 -22.16
C ASP A 94 -3.03 10.90 -22.83
N VAL A 95 -2.72 10.68 -24.11
CA VAL A 95 -3.19 9.55 -24.89
C VAL A 95 -2.37 8.29 -24.56
N LEU A 96 -3.06 7.15 -24.52
CA LEU A 96 -2.46 5.85 -24.28
C LEU A 96 -2.32 5.08 -25.59
N PRO A 97 -1.46 4.04 -25.62
CA PRO A 97 -1.33 3.20 -26.80
C PRO A 97 -2.69 2.59 -27.21
N GLN A 98 -2.88 2.45 -28.52
CA GLN A 98 -4.13 1.92 -29.06
C GLN A 98 -4.43 0.50 -28.55
N GLY A 99 -5.71 0.21 -28.35
CA GLY A 99 -6.19 -1.09 -27.90
C GLY A 99 -6.06 -1.34 -26.40
N TRP A 100 -5.68 -0.34 -25.60
CA TRP A 100 -5.76 -0.44 -24.14
C TRP A 100 -7.22 -0.51 -23.70
N SER A 101 -7.50 -1.42 -22.75
CA SER A 101 -8.80 -1.49 -22.10
C SER A 101 -8.98 -0.33 -21.12
N VAL A 102 -10.23 -0.01 -20.80
CA VAL A 102 -10.57 1.00 -19.79
C VAL A 102 -9.90 0.69 -18.45
N GLN A 103 -9.93 -0.57 -18.01
CA GLN A 103 -9.31 -0.99 -16.74
C GLN A 103 -7.80 -0.75 -16.70
N ARG A 104 -7.11 -0.93 -17.84
CA ARG A 104 -5.67 -0.67 -17.92
C ARG A 104 -5.37 0.83 -17.94
N ALA A 105 -6.24 1.63 -18.57
CA ALA A 105 -6.13 3.08 -18.55
C ALA A 105 -6.33 3.64 -17.13
N GLU A 106 -7.31 3.12 -16.38
CA GLU A 106 -7.57 3.49 -14.98
C GLU A 106 -6.38 3.18 -14.07
N LEU A 107 -5.82 1.98 -14.20
CA LEU A 107 -4.62 1.59 -13.46
C LEU A 107 -3.42 2.48 -13.80
N TRP A 108 -3.29 2.90 -15.07
CA TRP A 108 -2.23 3.81 -15.47
C TRP A 108 -2.42 5.22 -14.89
N ALA A 109 -3.64 5.74 -14.93
CA ALA A 109 -3.99 7.01 -14.29
C ALA A 109 -3.60 6.98 -12.80
N PHE A 110 -3.94 5.88 -12.11
CA PHE A 110 -3.60 5.67 -10.71
C PHE A 110 -2.08 5.60 -10.46
N ILE A 111 -1.34 4.86 -11.28
CA ILE A 111 0.13 4.80 -11.16
C ILE A 111 0.74 6.19 -11.35
N ARG A 112 0.29 6.96 -12.34
CA ARG A 112 0.78 8.32 -12.57
C ARG A 112 0.47 9.25 -11.42
N ALA A 113 -0.71 9.17 -10.82
CA ALA A 113 -1.04 9.94 -9.62
C ALA A 113 -0.09 9.65 -8.45
N LEU A 114 0.30 8.38 -8.25
CA LEU A 114 1.28 8.00 -7.21
C LEU A 114 2.72 8.47 -7.53
N GLU A 115 3.07 8.65 -8.80
CA GLU A 115 4.39 9.15 -9.21
C GLU A 115 4.48 10.68 -9.18
N LEU A 116 3.33 11.36 -9.25
CA LEU A 116 3.22 12.83 -9.18
C LEU A 116 3.02 13.35 -7.75
N SER A 117 2.63 12.47 -6.81
CA SER A 117 2.45 12.79 -5.38
C SER A 117 3.77 12.85 -4.61
#